data_AF-A0A917WAB1-F1
#
_entry.id   AF-A0A917WAB1-F1
#
_cell.length_a   1.000
_cell.length_b   1.000
_cell.length_c   1.000
_cell.angle_alpha   90.00
_cell.angle_beta   90.00
_cell.angle_gamma   90.00
#
_symmetry.space_group_name_H-M   'P 1'
#
loop_
_entity.id
_entity.type
_entity.pdbx_description
1 polymer ?
#
loop_
_entity_poly.entity_id
_entity_poly.type
_entity_poly.pdbx_seq_one_letter_code
_entity_poly.pdbx_strand_id
1 'polypeptide(L)'
;MTAARPLPVDEPAGDPARHQDGAVASAVRELLGAVVDPDRFDVQLLAVADHRSASPLVYDLPLGAELAAELRAVCAGGAAEAAEAELRRHHPDFHPAPHQWLYTPLADGPLAALDAAVTTQGRLQYGRGQRFGRQNVLVFVLVDHRGEIVARMYQGFSQDKALQRKRVFGVWSGERWDSMAEPLVIDRALRVVVVGDWVVLQSARAYESLFGALPGLAEQAAQTFDRTLGRLEVVGVEQLRETCLADPRMMHKLAAVQDKLDSPQYADSITMPRLLTFLADNPHIDVPLDRSGAEPRLQYDASPQHRWQLLKLLDDDYLHSQLTERNYEATSKTEV
;
A
#
# COMPACT_ATOMS: atom_id res chain seq x y z
N MET A 1 -20.75 -6.94 58.21
CA MET A 1 -20.62 -7.57 56.89
C MET A 1 -19.77 -6.66 56.02
N THR A 2 -18.48 -6.96 55.93
CA THR A 2 -17.49 -6.13 55.22
C THR A 2 -17.35 -6.69 53.82
N ALA A 3 -17.77 -5.92 52.81
CA ALA A 3 -17.69 -6.33 51.41
C ALA A 3 -16.22 -6.46 50.99
N ALA A 4 -15.86 -7.65 50.50
CA ALA A 4 -14.52 -7.94 50.00
C ALA A 4 -14.27 -7.12 48.73
N ARG A 5 -13.13 -6.40 48.69
CA ARG A 5 -12.64 -5.73 47.49
C ARG A 5 -12.28 -6.77 46.42
N PRO A 6 -12.70 -6.60 45.16
CA PRO A 6 -12.25 -7.47 44.08
C PRO A 6 -10.73 -7.35 43.91
N LEU A 7 -10.07 -8.50 43.73
CA LEU A 7 -8.65 -8.58 43.43
C LEU A 7 -8.39 -7.93 42.06
N PRO A 8 -7.25 -7.24 41.88
CA PRO A 8 -6.85 -6.72 40.58
C PRO A 8 -6.72 -7.89 39.61
N VAL A 9 -7.38 -7.76 38.46
CA VAL A 9 -7.20 -8.68 37.34
C VAL A 9 -5.80 -8.40 36.80
N ASP A 10 -4.91 -9.40 36.86
CA ASP A 10 -3.58 -9.29 36.27
C ASP A 10 -3.73 -8.93 34.78
N GLU A 11 -3.22 -7.75 34.39
CA GLU A 11 -3.12 -7.39 32.99
C GLU A 11 -2.26 -8.46 32.28
N PRO A 12 -2.73 -9.05 31.17
CA PRO A 12 -1.95 -10.05 30.45
C PRO A 12 -0.63 -9.42 30.01
N ALA A 13 0.47 -10.14 30.26
CA ALA A 13 1.81 -9.73 29.85
C ALA A 13 1.77 -9.26 28.38
N GLY A 14 2.15 -7.99 28.16
CA GLY A 14 2.07 -7.36 26.85
C GLY A 14 2.81 -8.16 25.77
N ASP A 15 2.18 -8.28 24.61
CA ASP A 15 2.72 -8.95 23.43
C ASP A 15 4.10 -8.38 23.06
N PRO A 16 5.19 -9.17 23.10
CA PRO A 16 6.55 -8.69 22.81
C PRO A 16 6.69 -8.10 21.39
N ALA A 17 5.81 -8.47 20.44
CA ALA A 17 5.79 -7.86 19.11
C ALA A 17 5.45 -6.35 19.17
N ARG A 18 4.56 -5.94 20.10
CA ARG A 18 4.18 -4.53 20.26
C ARG A 18 5.33 -3.66 20.76
N HIS A 19 6.23 -4.21 21.58
CA HIS A 19 7.40 -3.48 22.07
C HIS A 19 8.44 -3.23 20.96
N GLN A 20 8.63 -4.19 20.04
CA GLN A 20 9.55 -4.02 18.92
C GLN A 20 9.04 -2.97 17.92
N ASP A 21 7.75 -2.98 17.61
CA ASP A 21 7.16 -2.02 16.68
C ASP A 21 7.25 -0.56 17.19
N GLY A 22 7.17 -0.34 18.50
CA GLY A 22 7.34 0.99 19.10
C GLY A 22 8.76 1.55 18.96
N ALA A 23 9.78 0.70 19.11
CA ALA A 23 11.18 1.08 18.94
C ALA A 23 11.48 1.43 17.46
N VAL A 24 11.00 0.62 16.52
CA VAL A 24 11.15 0.88 15.08
C VAL A 24 10.45 2.18 14.68
N ALA A 25 9.20 2.38 15.11
CA ALA A 25 8.47 3.62 14.83
C ALA A 25 9.22 4.86 15.36
N SER A 26 9.88 4.74 16.51
CA SER A 26 10.68 5.83 17.09
C SER A 26 11.94 6.13 16.25
N ALA A 27 12.63 5.09 15.77
CA ALA A 27 13.79 5.24 14.88
C ALA A 27 13.39 5.86 13.53
N VAL A 28 12.27 5.43 12.93
CA VAL A 28 11.73 6.03 11.70
C VAL A 28 11.41 7.51 11.91
N ARG A 29 10.82 7.87 13.06
CA ARG A 29 10.53 9.26 13.41
C ARG A 29 11.79 10.10 13.55
N GLU A 30 12.86 9.55 14.14
CA GLU A 30 14.15 10.23 14.24
C GLU A 30 14.75 10.53 12.86
N LEU A 31 14.69 9.55 11.94
CA LEU A 31 15.13 9.73 10.55
C LEU A 31 14.31 10.81 9.83
N LEU A 32 12.99 10.82 9.99
CA LEU A 32 12.12 11.88 9.47
C LEU A 32 12.47 13.24 10.08
N GLY A 33 12.78 13.30 11.38
CA GLY A 33 13.18 14.51 12.07
C GLY A 33 14.42 15.18 11.48
N ALA A 34 15.31 14.42 10.85
CA ALA A 34 16.49 14.97 10.17
C ALA A 34 16.12 15.81 8.92
N VAL A 35 14.94 15.59 8.34
CA VAL A 35 14.46 16.27 7.13
C VAL A 35 13.28 17.23 7.37
N VAL A 36 12.96 17.52 8.64
CA VAL A 36 11.92 18.51 9.02
C VAL A 36 12.41 19.96 8.85
N ASP A 37 13.71 20.19 8.99
CA ASP A 37 14.30 21.53 8.85
C ASP A 37 14.78 21.74 7.41
N PRO A 38 14.12 22.62 6.62
CA PRO A 38 14.45 22.86 5.22
C PRO A 38 15.84 23.48 5.01
N ASP A 39 16.49 24.02 6.05
CA ASP A 39 17.84 24.58 5.95
C ASP A 39 18.94 23.52 6.09
N ARG A 40 18.59 22.27 6.42
CA ARG A 40 19.55 21.17 6.62
C ARG A 40 19.84 20.35 5.37
N PHE A 41 19.10 20.57 4.29
CA PHE A 41 19.24 19.83 3.05
C PHE A 41 18.98 20.70 1.82
N ASP A 42 19.58 20.32 0.71
CA ASP A 42 19.21 20.74 -0.63
C ASP A 42 18.28 19.72 -1.27
N VAL A 43 17.53 20.16 -2.28
CA VAL A 43 16.61 19.30 -3.05
C VAL A 43 17.08 19.20 -4.49
N GLN A 44 17.17 17.96 -4.97
CA GLN A 44 17.30 17.65 -6.40
C GLN A 44 15.96 17.13 -6.89
N LEU A 45 15.54 17.56 -8.08
CA LEU A 45 14.32 17.06 -8.70
C LEU A 45 14.70 16.13 -9.84
N LEU A 46 14.16 14.92 -9.79
CA LEU A 46 14.29 13.93 -10.84
C LEU A 46 12.93 13.61 -11.45
N ALA A 47 12.95 13.25 -12.73
CA ALA A 47 11.84 12.60 -13.39
C ALA A 47 12.27 11.20 -13.83
N VAL A 48 11.42 10.22 -13.55
CA VAL A 48 11.66 8.82 -13.92
C VAL A 48 10.63 8.40 -14.96
N ALA A 49 11.14 8.03 -16.13
CA ALA A 49 10.34 7.42 -17.19
C ALA A 49 10.37 5.90 -17.12
N ASP A 50 9.24 5.30 -17.47
CA ASP A 50 9.02 3.86 -17.45
C ASP A 50 9.43 3.23 -16.11
N HIS A 51 9.05 3.88 -15.00
CA HIS A 51 9.48 3.53 -13.64
C HIS A 51 9.14 2.11 -13.16
N ARG A 52 8.32 1.37 -13.92
CA ARG A 52 7.97 -0.03 -13.68
C ARG A 52 8.75 -1.02 -14.55
N SER A 53 9.60 -0.53 -15.45
CA SER A 53 10.47 -1.36 -16.29
C SER A 53 11.70 -1.80 -15.51
N ALA A 54 12.38 -2.85 -15.98
CA ALA A 54 13.64 -3.32 -15.41
C ALA A 54 14.81 -2.32 -15.61
N SER A 55 14.62 -1.29 -16.43
CA SER A 55 15.62 -0.26 -16.72
C SER A 55 14.93 1.11 -16.82
N PRO A 56 14.53 1.70 -15.70
CA PRO A 56 13.89 3.02 -15.69
C PRO A 56 14.89 4.09 -16.15
N LEU A 57 14.42 5.09 -16.89
CA LEU A 57 15.25 6.21 -17.31
C LEU A 57 15.10 7.36 -16.32
N VAL A 58 16.19 7.71 -15.63
CA VAL A 58 16.21 8.77 -14.63
C VAL A 58 16.79 10.05 -15.23
N TYR A 59 16.01 11.12 -15.20
CA TYR A 59 16.38 12.43 -15.72
C TYR A 59 16.56 13.43 -14.57
N ASP A 60 17.68 14.14 -14.56
CA ASP A 60 17.86 15.33 -13.72
C ASP A 60 17.04 16.49 -14.29
N LEU A 61 16.20 17.09 -13.44
CA LEU A 61 15.45 18.29 -13.76
C LEU A 61 16.11 19.49 -13.08
N PRO A 62 16.66 20.45 -13.85
CA PRO A 62 17.31 21.61 -13.28
C PRO A 62 16.31 22.50 -12.53
N LEU A 63 16.68 22.85 -11.30
CA LEU A 63 15.92 23.73 -10.42
C LEU A 63 16.59 25.09 -10.33
N GLY A 64 15.82 26.15 -10.47
CA GLY A 64 16.26 27.48 -10.03
C GLY A 64 16.04 27.69 -8.54
N ALA A 65 16.74 28.66 -7.97
CA ALA A 65 16.82 28.87 -6.52
C ALA A 65 15.44 29.05 -5.83
N GLU A 66 14.53 29.82 -6.43
CA GLU A 66 13.19 30.04 -5.87
C GLU A 66 12.37 28.74 -5.81
N LEU A 67 12.35 27.97 -6.91
CA LEU A 67 11.66 26.69 -6.94
C LEU A 67 12.29 25.67 -5.99
N ALA A 68 13.63 25.62 -5.93
CA ALA A 68 14.32 24.76 -4.98
C ALA A 68 13.92 25.10 -3.53
N ALA A 69 13.85 26.38 -3.17
CA ALA A 69 13.39 26.80 -1.84
C ALA A 69 11.93 26.40 -1.56
N GLU A 70 11.02 26.57 -2.52
CA GLU A 70 9.63 26.11 -2.38
C GLU A 70 9.55 24.59 -2.19
N LEU A 71 10.32 23.82 -2.96
CA LEU A 71 10.34 22.36 -2.86
C LEU A 71 10.95 21.87 -1.55
N ARG A 72 12.00 22.53 -1.04
CA ARG A 72 12.53 22.25 0.31
C ARG A 72 11.45 22.43 1.37
N ALA A 73 10.70 23.53 1.31
CA ALA A 73 9.60 23.79 2.25
C ALA A 73 8.48 22.74 2.15
N VAL A 74 8.12 22.30 0.94
CA VAL A 74 7.12 21.24 0.74
C VAL A 74 7.62 19.89 1.30
N CYS A 75 8.87 19.52 1.02
CA CYS A 75 9.46 18.29 1.52
C CYS A 75 9.56 18.28 3.05
N ALA A 76 10.04 19.39 3.63
CA ALA A 76 10.10 19.58 5.08
C ALA A 76 8.73 19.48 5.75
N GLY A 77 7.71 20.11 5.16
CA GLY A 77 6.32 20.01 5.65
C GLY A 77 5.78 18.59 5.61
N GLY A 78 5.97 17.87 4.50
CA GLY A 78 5.55 16.46 4.38
C GLY A 78 6.27 15.53 5.36
N ALA A 79 7.58 15.77 5.59
CA ALA A 79 8.34 15.05 6.61
C ALA A 79 7.85 15.35 8.04
N ALA A 80 7.52 16.61 8.33
CA ALA A 80 6.98 17.02 9.63
C ALA A 80 5.63 16.34 9.89
N GLU A 81 4.72 16.37 8.93
CA GLU A 81 3.43 15.67 9.02
C GLU A 81 3.61 14.17 9.29
N ALA A 82 4.56 13.53 8.61
CA ALA A 82 4.87 12.11 8.83
C ALA A 82 5.50 11.83 10.21
N ALA A 83 6.38 12.73 10.68
CA ALA A 83 7.05 12.58 11.96
C ALA A 83 6.09 12.78 13.15
N GLU A 84 5.16 13.72 13.04
CA GLU A 84 4.13 14.02 14.04
C GLU A 84 3.01 12.98 14.05
N ALA A 85 2.80 12.27 12.94
CA ALA A 85 1.80 11.23 12.83
C ALA A 85 2.05 10.05 13.78
N GLU A 86 0.96 9.33 14.05
CA GLU A 86 1.03 8.01 14.64
C GLU A 86 1.52 7.02 13.58
N LEU A 87 2.80 6.64 13.69
CA LEU A 87 3.42 5.65 12.80
C LEU A 87 2.97 4.23 13.16
N ARG A 88 2.35 3.56 12.19
CA ARG A 88 1.91 2.16 12.29
C ARG A 88 2.67 1.33 11.27
N ARG A 89 3.04 0.11 11.64
CA ARG A 89 3.60 -0.83 10.66
C ARG A 89 2.53 -1.15 9.62
N HIS A 90 2.93 -1.20 8.35
CA HIS A 90 2.02 -1.59 7.28
C HIS A 90 1.46 -3.00 7.54
N HIS A 91 0.15 -3.14 7.43
CA HIS A 91 -0.57 -4.40 7.41
C HIS A 91 -1.64 -4.34 6.30
N PRO A 92 -1.84 -5.41 5.49
CA PRO A 92 -2.80 -5.40 4.39
C PRO A 92 -4.22 -4.95 4.78
N ASP A 93 -4.68 -5.37 5.96
CA ASP A 93 -6.03 -5.06 6.46
C ASP A 93 -6.16 -3.71 7.17
N PHE A 94 -5.03 -3.07 7.43
CA PHE A 94 -5.01 -1.84 8.19
C PHE A 94 -5.21 -0.62 7.30
N HIS A 95 -6.31 0.09 7.55
CA HIS A 95 -6.62 1.35 6.90
C HIS A 95 -6.26 2.51 7.84
N PRO A 96 -5.21 3.29 7.54
CA PRO A 96 -4.77 4.35 8.44
C PRO A 96 -5.84 5.44 8.56
N ALA A 97 -6.06 5.90 9.80
CA ALA A 97 -6.81 7.13 10.06
C ALA A 97 -6.05 8.36 9.54
N PRO A 98 -6.70 9.54 9.39
CA PRO A 98 -6.04 10.74 8.85
C PRO A 98 -4.77 11.23 9.57
N HIS A 99 -4.59 10.87 10.85
CA HIS A 99 -3.41 11.21 11.67
C HIS A 99 -2.39 10.06 11.77
N GLN A 100 -2.65 8.95 11.06
CA GLN A 100 -1.81 7.77 11.05
C GLN A 100 -1.08 7.68 9.72
N TRP A 101 0.19 7.27 9.80
CA TRP A 101 1.00 6.96 8.63
C TRP A 101 1.56 5.56 8.76
N LEU A 102 1.76 4.90 7.63
CA LEU A 102 2.27 3.55 7.58
C LEU A 102 3.79 3.57 7.37
N TYR A 103 4.49 2.61 7.96
CA TYR A 103 5.88 2.34 7.62
C TYR A 103 6.10 0.87 7.29
N THR A 104 7.05 0.60 6.38
CA THR A 104 7.50 -0.75 6.01
C THR A 104 8.97 -0.70 5.62
N PRO A 105 9.75 -1.79 5.79
CA PRO A 105 11.09 -1.83 5.23
C PRO A 105 11.08 -1.59 3.72
N LEU A 106 12.14 -0.99 3.20
CA LEU A 106 12.45 -0.93 1.78
C LEU A 106 12.92 -2.33 1.33
N ALA A 107 11.96 -3.24 1.20
CA ALA A 107 12.22 -4.60 0.75
C ALA A 107 12.41 -4.67 -0.76
N ASP A 108 13.06 -5.75 -1.22
CA ASP A 108 13.21 -6.05 -2.64
C ASP A 108 11.87 -5.98 -3.37
N GLY A 109 11.83 -5.22 -4.46
CA GLY A 109 10.60 -4.96 -5.19
C GLY A 109 10.72 -3.74 -6.12
N PRO A 110 9.60 -3.31 -6.74
CA PRO A 110 9.61 -2.24 -7.72
C PRO A 110 10.14 -0.90 -7.18
N LEU A 111 9.81 -0.55 -5.93
CA LEU A 111 10.33 0.67 -5.31
C LEU A 111 11.83 0.53 -5.02
N ALA A 112 12.31 -0.58 -4.45
CA ALA A 112 13.73 -0.75 -4.15
C ALA A 112 14.59 -0.72 -5.43
N ALA A 113 14.14 -1.38 -6.51
CA ALA A 113 14.82 -1.33 -7.81
C ALA A 113 14.87 0.09 -8.38
N LEU A 114 13.77 0.83 -8.26
CA LEU A 114 13.72 2.23 -8.68
C LEU A 114 14.59 3.14 -7.79
N ASP A 115 14.56 2.95 -6.47
CA ASP A 115 15.32 3.71 -5.50
C ASP A 115 16.83 3.54 -5.72
N ALA A 116 17.26 2.30 -6.04
CA ALA A 116 18.61 2.02 -6.50
C ALA A 116 18.96 2.79 -7.78
N ALA A 117 18.08 2.81 -8.79
CA ALA A 117 18.32 3.55 -10.03
C ALA A 117 18.41 5.08 -9.80
N VAL A 118 17.60 5.62 -8.89
CA VAL A 118 17.60 7.04 -8.49
C VAL A 118 18.89 7.45 -7.76
N THR A 119 19.43 6.55 -6.94
CA THR A 119 20.61 6.79 -6.11
C THR A 119 21.94 6.52 -6.82
N THR A 120 21.92 5.76 -7.92
CA THR A 120 23.13 5.42 -8.68
C THR A 120 23.61 6.57 -9.59
N GLN A 121 24.91 6.66 -9.85
CA GLN A 121 25.50 7.60 -10.80
C GLN A 121 25.16 7.18 -12.25
N GLY A 122 24.71 8.13 -13.08
CA GLY A 122 24.32 7.86 -14.48
C GLY A 122 23.03 8.52 -14.96
N ARG A 123 22.56 9.57 -14.25
CA ARG A 123 21.34 10.30 -14.60
C ARG A 123 21.48 11.01 -15.94
N LEU A 124 20.42 10.95 -16.73
CA LEU A 124 20.34 11.66 -18.00
C LEU A 124 20.00 13.13 -17.74
N GLN A 125 20.52 14.04 -18.56
CA GLN A 125 20.04 15.42 -18.55
C GLN A 125 18.69 15.49 -19.25
N TYR A 126 17.71 16.17 -18.65
CA TYR A 126 16.43 16.38 -19.29
C TYR A 126 16.58 17.17 -20.59
N GLY A 127 15.95 16.67 -21.66
CA GLY A 127 15.92 17.30 -22.97
C GLY A 127 14.50 17.58 -23.42
N ARG A 128 14.30 18.65 -24.21
CA ARG A 128 12.98 19.11 -24.70
C ARG A 128 12.19 18.07 -25.49
N GLY A 129 12.86 17.08 -26.07
CA GLY A 129 12.23 15.99 -26.81
C GLY A 129 11.55 14.95 -25.91
N GLN A 130 11.85 14.96 -24.60
CA GLN A 130 11.32 13.98 -23.67
C GLN A 130 9.90 14.34 -23.24
N ARG A 131 8.99 13.38 -23.41
CA ARG A 131 7.58 13.50 -23.03
C ARG A 131 7.33 12.74 -21.74
N PHE A 132 6.69 13.41 -20.79
CA PHE A 132 6.24 12.78 -19.56
C PHE A 132 4.71 12.63 -19.58
N GLY A 133 4.23 11.39 -19.46
CA GLY A 133 2.82 11.05 -19.25
C GLY A 133 2.56 10.43 -17.87
N ARG A 134 1.38 9.81 -17.72
CA ARG A 134 0.86 9.21 -16.47
C ARG A 134 1.74 8.09 -15.89
N GLN A 135 2.66 7.53 -16.67
CA GLN A 135 3.59 6.48 -16.24
C GLN A 135 4.91 7.03 -15.68
N ASN A 136 5.01 8.34 -15.45
CA ASN A 136 6.22 8.95 -14.91
C ASN A 136 6.06 9.26 -13.42
N VAL A 137 7.18 9.18 -12.71
CA VAL A 137 7.27 9.49 -11.28
C VAL A 137 8.26 10.63 -11.11
N LEU A 138 7.89 11.62 -10.30
CA LEU A 138 8.80 12.64 -9.81
C LEU A 138 9.43 12.16 -8.53
N VAL A 139 10.73 12.41 -8.39
CA VAL A 139 11.49 12.06 -7.20
C VAL A 139 12.21 13.29 -6.69
N PHE A 140 11.96 13.64 -5.43
CA PHE A 140 12.69 14.67 -4.71
C PHE A 140 13.78 13.98 -3.91
N VAL A 141 15.04 14.18 -4.30
CA VAL A 141 16.20 13.65 -3.57
C VAL A 141 16.70 14.73 -2.65
N LEU A 142 16.64 14.49 -1.35
CA LEU A 142 17.08 15.41 -0.32
C LEU A 142 18.52 15.06 0.07
N VAL A 143 19.40 16.05 -0.01
CA VAL A 143 20.84 15.88 0.16
C VAL A 143 21.33 16.84 1.23
N ASP A 144 22.06 16.37 2.24
CA ASP A 144 22.57 17.26 3.29
C ASP A 144 23.77 18.11 2.83
N HIS A 145 24.27 18.96 3.73
CA HIS A 145 25.46 19.79 3.51
C HIS A 145 26.75 19.01 3.20
N ARG A 146 26.78 17.68 3.43
CA ARG A 146 27.91 16.81 3.12
C ARG A 146 27.77 16.14 1.75
N GLY A 147 26.63 16.31 1.09
CA GLY A 147 26.32 15.61 -0.17
C GLY A 147 25.68 14.25 0.03
N GLU A 148 25.29 13.88 1.25
CA GLU A 148 24.69 12.58 1.56
C GLU A 148 23.16 12.61 1.38
N ILE A 149 22.59 11.56 0.79
CA ILE A 149 21.15 11.47 0.60
C ILE A 149 20.48 11.15 1.94
N VAL A 150 19.68 12.08 2.45
CA VAL A 150 18.96 11.93 3.73
C VAL A 150 17.53 11.41 3.57
N ALA A 151 16.87 11.72 2.45
CA ALA A 151 15.56 11.17 2.12
C ALA A 151 15.27 11.24 0.63
N ARG A 152 14.30 10.45 0.18
CA ARG A 152 13.77 10.45 -1.19
C ARG A 152 12.25 10.45 -1.14
N MET A 153 11.60 11.36 -1.86
CA MET A 153 10.15 11.48 -1.84
C MET A 153 9.59 11.25 -3.23
N TYR A 154 8.61 10.36 -3.34
CA TYR A 154 8.07 9.90 -4.62
C TYR A 154 6.66 10.41 -4.85
N GLN A 155 6.42 10.90 -6.06
CA GLN A 155 5.12 11.42 -6.46
C GLN A 155 4.76 11.04 -7.89
N GLY A 156 3.54 10.56 -8.09
CA GLY A 156 3.01 10.31 -9.44
C GLY A 156 2.68 11.61 -10.17
N PHE A 157 2.82 11.56 -11.50
CA PHE A 157 2.38 12.63 -12.38
C PHE A 157 0.86 12.55 -12.64
N SER A 158 0.16 13.67 -12.55
CA SER A 158 -1.28 13.77 -12.87
C SER A 158 -1.57 15.02 -13.67
N GLN A 159 -1.88 14.84 -14.96
CA GLN A 159 -2.31 15.93 -15.86
C GLN A 159 -3.61 16.58 -15.38
N ASP A 160 -4.52 15.81 -14.78
CA ASP A 160 -5.81 16.31 -14.30
C ASP A 160 -5.63 17.35 -13.18
N LYS A 161 -4.58 17.20 -12.34
CA LYS A 161 -4.23 18.20 -11.32
C LYS A 161 -3.64 19.48 -11.92
N ALA A 162 -3.15 19.44 -13.15
CA ALA A 162 -2.56 20.60 -13.83
C ALA A 162 -3.62 21.59 -14.25
N LEU A 163 -4.78 21.08 -14.62
CA LEU A 163 -5.95 21.87 -14.98
C LEU A 163 -6.60 22.52 -13.75
N GLN A 164 -6.39 21.97 -12.55
CA GLN A 164 -7.04 22.41 -11.31
C GLN A 164 -6.22 23.39 -10.46
N ARG A 165 -4.90 23.53 -10.68
CA ARG A 165 -4.02 24.37 -9.84
C ARG A 165 -3.33 25.47 -10.62
N LYS A 166 -3.23 26.67 -10.00
CA LYS A 166 -2.75 27.92 -10.61
C LYS A 166 -1.23 28.05 -10.82
N ARG A 167 -0.41 27.02 -10.55
CA ARG A 167 1.05 27.11 -10.69
C ARG A 167 1.56 26.14 -11.75
N VAL A 168 1.86 26.70 -12.92
CA VAL A 168 2.61 26.06 -14.00
C VAL A 168 4.08 26.30 -13.70
N PHE A 169 4.86 25.24 -13.51
CA PHE A 169 6.31 25.35 -13.35
C PHE A 169 6.99 25.29 -14.72
N GLY A 170 7.91 26.21 -14.99
CA GLY A 170 8.83 26.13 -16.12
C GLY A 170 10.06 25.32 -15.73
N VAL A 171 10.71 24.67 -16.70
CA VAL A 171 11.99 23.96 -16.48
C VAL A 171 13.11 24.83 -17.03
N TRP A 172 14.18 24.98 -16.25
CA TRP A 172 15.35 25.75 -16.64
C TRP A 172 16.10 25.03 -17.77
N SER A 173 16.37 25.69 -18.89
CA SER A 173 17.05 25.05 -20.04
C SER A 173 18.57 25.27 -20.06
N GLY A 174 19.16 25.81 -18.99
CA GLY A 174 20.56 26.23 -18.94
C GLY A 174 20.76 27.72 -19.23
N GLU A 175 19.96 28.31 -20.12
CA GLU A 175 20.07 29.73 -20.51
C GLU A 175 18.82 30.56 -20.18
N ARG A 176 17.65 29.93 -20.13
CA ARG A 176 16.37 30.58 -19.80
C ARG A 176 15.38 29.59 -19.19
N TRP A 177 14.44 30.13 -18.42
CA TRP A 177 13.22 29.43 -18.02
C TRP A 177 12.37 29.22 -19.27
N ASP A 178 12.03 27.97 -19.56
CA ASP A 178 11.15 27.64 -20.69
C ASP A 178 9.88 26.97 -20.17
N SER A 179 8.76 27.23 -20.84
CA SER A 179 7.53 26.52 -20.54
C SER A 179 7.66 25.09 -21.05
N MET A 180 7.42 24.09 -20.21
CA MET A 180 7.26 22.74 -20.72
C MET A 180 6.04 22.67 -21.64
N ALA A 181 6.09 21.79 -22.64
CA ALA A 181 4.93 21.50 -23.48
C ALA A 181 3.72 21.04 -22.64
N GLU A 182 3.98 20.43 -21.47
CA GLU A 182 2.97 20.05 -20.48
C GLU A 182 3.41 20.49 -19.07
N PRO A 183 2.53 21.14 -18.28
CA PRO A 183 2.85 21.57 -16.91
C PRO A 183 3.18 20.40 -15.98
N LEU A 184 4.32 20.46 -15.27
CA LEU A 184 4.60 19.59 -14.14
C LEU A 184 3.77 20.06 -12.96
N VAL A 185 3.02 19.14 -12.36
CA VAL A 185 2.22 19.44 -11.16
C VAL A 185 2.82 18.70 -10.00
N ILE A 186 3.46 19.46 -9.15
CA ILE A 186 3.93 18.98 -7.86
C ILE A 186 2.75 19.10 -6.91
N ASP A 187 2.27 17.94 -6.45
CA ASP A 187 1.24 17.91 -5.43
C ASP A 187 1.92 18.16 -4.09
N ARG A 188 1.35 19.03 -3.27
CA ARG A 188 1.87 19.30 -1.92
C ARG A 188 1.75 18.09 -1.00
N ALA A 189 0.83 17.17 -1.30
CA ALA A 189 0.69 15.91 -0.58
C ALA A 189 1.67 14.88 -1.17
N LEU A 190 2.92 14.93 -0.70
CA LEU A 190 3.91 13.88 -0.93
C LEU A 190 3.45 12.61 -0.19
N ARG A 191 3.46 11.46 -0.87
CA ARG A 191 2.70 10.28 -0.41
C ARG A 191 3.55 9.08 -0.03
N VAL A 192 4.79 9.02 -0.53
CA VAL A 192 5.74 7.95 -0.26
C VAL A 192 7.10 8.59 -0.03
N VAL A 193 7.64 8.38 1.16
CA VAL A 193 8.92 8.90 1.63
C VAL A 193 9.82 7.71 1.92
N VAL A 194 11.05 7.73 1.44
CA VAL A 194 12.09 6.76 1.77
C VAL A 194 13.13 7.46 2.63
N VAL A 195 13.34 6.94 3.84
CA VAL A 195 14.32 7.43 4.82
C VAL A 195 15.13 6.25 5.36
N GLY A 196 16.44 6.26 5.14
CA GLY A 196 17.27 5.07 5.36
C GLY A 196 16.73 3.86 4.58
N ASP A 197 16.49 2.76 5.31
CA ASP A 197 15.94 1.51 4.78
C ASP A 197 14.41 1.41 4.98
N TRP A 198 13.72 2.53 5.21
CA TRP A 198 12.29 2.55 5.51
C TRP A 198 11.50 3.33 4.47
N VAL A 199 10.32 2.80 4.14
CA VAL A 199 9.31 3.46 3.34
C VAL A 199 8.19 3.91 4.27
N VAL A 200 7.88 5.19 4.25
CA VAL A 200 6.83 5.84 5.04
C VAL A 200 5.76 6.38 4.09
N LEU A 201 4.51 6.04 4.32
CA LEU A 201 3.42 6.28 3.37
C LEU A 201 2.09 6.58 4.05
N GLN A 202 1.33 7.53 3.51
CA GLN A 202 0.01 7.91 4.05
C GLN A 202 -1.03 6.78 3.90
N SER A 203 -0.91 5.95 2.87
CA SER A 203 -1.80 4.82 2.63
C SER A 203 -1.16 3.81 1.68
N ALA A 204 -1.46 2.51 1.84
CA ALA A 204 -1.02 1.45 0.92
C ALA A 204 -1.41 1.77 -0.54
N ARG A 205 -2.60 2.34 -0.75
CA ARG A 205 -3.09 2.79 -2.06
C ARG A 205 -2.17 3.83 -2.71
N ALA A 206 -1.55 4.71 -1.93
CA ALA A 206 -0.61 5.68 -2.48
C ALA A 206 0.62 4.98 -3.05
N TYR A 207 1.19 4.02 -2.32
CA TYR A 207 2.27 3.18 -2.81
C TYR A 207 1.84 2.42 -4.07
N GLU A 208 0.69 1.74 -4.03
CA GLU A 208 0.25 0.89 -5.13
C GLU A 208 -0.06 1.62 -6.42
N SER A 209 -0.59 2.84 -6.28
CA SER A 209 -0.83 3.70 -7.44
C SER A 209 0.45 4.02 -8.20
N LEU A 210 1.58 4.06 -7.51
CA LEU A 210 2.90 4.30 -8.09
C LEU A 210 3.55 2.98 -8.50
N PHE A 211 3.79 2.09 -7.53
CA PHE A 211 4.73 0.98 -7.70
C PHE A 211 4.06 -0.38 -7.94
N GLY A 212 2.73 -0.47 -7.90
CA GLY A 212 2.01 -1.75 -7.93
C GLY A 212 1.93 -2.40 -6.55
N ALA A 213 1.67 -3.71 -6.49
CA ALA A 213 1.51 -4.43 -5.23
C ALA A 213 2.69 -4.20 -4.28
N LEU A 214 2.40 -4.11 -2.97
CA LEU A 214 3.44 -4.04 -1.95
C LEU A 214 4.28 -5.33 -1.92
N PRO A 215 5.59 -5.24 -1.62
CA PRO A 215 6.43 -6.42 -1.47
C PRO A 215 5.82 -7.42 -0.47
N GLY A 216 5.90 -8.71 -0.79
CA GLY A 216 5.34 -9.78 0.04
C GLY A 216 3.83 -10.01 -0.11
N LEU A 217 3.05 -9.05 -0.63
CA LEU A 217 1.59 -9.21 -0.78
C LEU A 217 1.22 -10.40 -1.68
N ALA A 218 1.93 -10.58 -2.80
CA ALA A 218 1.68 -11.70 -3.71
C ALA A 218 2.02 -13.06 -3.08
N GLU A 219 3.10 -13.13 -2.31
CA GLU A 219 3.50 -14.35 -1.60
C GLU A 219 2.49 -14.68 -0.50
N GLN A 220 2.12 -13.70 0.33
CA GLN A 220 1.08 -13.86 1.35
C GLN A 220 -0.24 -14.30 0.73
N ALA A 221 -0.68 -13.64 -0.34
CA ALA A 221 -1.92 -14.01 -1.04
C ALA A 221 -1.86 -15.43 -1.61
N ALA A 222 -0.71 -15.85 -2.17
CA ALA A 222 -0.53 -17.22 -2.67
C ALA A 222 -0.61 -18.25 -1.53
N GLN A 223 0.05 -17.99 -0.40
CA GLN A 223 -0.02 -18.86 0.78
C GLN A 223 -1.45 -18.96 1.33
N THR A 224 -2.17 -17.84 1.44
CA THR A 224 -3.58 -17.86 1.87
C THR A 224 -4.43 -18.64 0.88
N PHE A 225 -4.23 -18.43 -0.42
CA PHE A 225 -4.94 -19.16 -1.47
C PHE A 225 -4.76 -20.66 -1.32
N ASP A 226 -3.51 -21.12 -1.21
CA ASP A 226 -3.16 -22.53 -1.13
C ASP A 226 -3.71 -23.17 0.18
N ARG A 227 -3.82 -22.39 1.27
CA ARG A 227 -4.46 -22.83 2.53
C ARG A 227 -5.99 -22.85 2.50
N THR A 228 -6.63 -22.19 1.53
CA THR A 228 -8.08 -22.03 1.45
C THR A 228 -8.66 -22.58 0.15
N LEU A 229 -8.80 -21.73 -0.86
CA LEU A 229 -9.39 -22.04 -2.17
C LEU A 229 -8.65 -23.20 -2.85
N GLY A 230 -7.34 -23.32 -2.65
CA GLY A 230 -6.53 -24.43 -3.19
C GLY A 230 -6.87 -25.80 -2.60
N ARG A 231 -7.59 -25.87 -1.47
CA ARG A 231 -8.07 -27.11 -0.84
C ARG A 231 -9.51 -27.45 -1.19
N LEU A 232 -10.22 -26.56 -1.88
CA LEU A 232 -11.62 -26.71 -2.25
C LEU A 232 -11.75 -27.25 -3.67
N GLU A 233 -12.86 -27.93 -3.94
CA GLU A 233 -13.18 -28.39 -5.28
C GLU A 233 -13.79 -27.25 -6.09
N VAL A 234 -12.93 -26.52 -6.78
CA VAL A 234 -13.30 -25.39 -7.64
C VAL A 234 -13.02 -25.72 -9.11
N VAL A 235 -14.08 -25.70 -9.93
CA VAL A 235 -13.94 -25.73 -11.39
C VAL A 235 -13.29 -24.42 -11.84
N GLY A 236 -12.10 -24.51 -12.45
CA GLY A 236 -11.31 -23.34 -12.85
C GLY A 236 -10.39 -22.79 -11.76
N VAL A 237 -9.99 -23.62 -10.77
CA VAL A 237 -9.12 -23.18 -9.66
C VAL A 237 -7.81 -22.52 -10.11
N GLU A 238 -7.17 -23.01 -11.17
CA GLU A 238 -5.93 -22.42 -11.69
C GLU A 238 -6.17 -21.01 -12.25
N GLN A 239 -7.26 -20.83 -13.02
CA GLN A 239 -7.63 -19.51 -13.54
C GLN A 239 -8.02 -18.54 -12.42
N LEU A 240 -8.67 -19.04 -11.36
CA LEU A 240 -8.94 -18.27 -10.16
C LEU A 240 -7.64 -17.84 -9.48
N ARG A 241 -6.68 -18.76 -9.30
CA ARG A 241 -5.37 -18.48 -8.70
C ARG A 241 -4.62 -17.40 -9.49
N GLU A 242 -4.52 -17.56 -10.81
CA GLU A 242 -3.90 -16.58 -11.70
C GLU A 242 -4.57 -15.21 -11.57
N THR A 243 -5.90 -15.16 -11.57
CA THR A 243 -6.64 -13.90 -11.48
C THR A 243 -6.44 -13.22 -10.12
N CYS A 244 -6.46 -14.00 -9.03
CA CYS A 244 -6.21 -13.49 -7.68
C CYS A 244 -4.81 -12.89 -7.53
N LEU A 245 -3.79 -13.52 -8.11
CA LEU A 245 -2.39 -13.07 -8.01
C LEU A 245 -2.04 -11.98 -9.02
N ALA A 246 -2.87 -11.76 -10.04
CA ALA A 246 -2.70 -10.67 -11.01
C ALA A 246 -3.37 -9.35 -10.59
N ASP A 247 -4.41 -9.38 -9.74
CA ASP A 247 -5.15 -8.19 -9.28
C ASP A 247 -4.78 -7.85 -7.82
N PRO A 248 -4.05 -6.75 -7.54
CA PRO A 248 -3.67 -6.36 -6.17
C PRO A 248 -4.83 -6.24 -5.19
N ARG A 249 -6.02 -5.88 -5.69
CA ARG A 249 -7.20 -5.79 -4.83
C ARG A 249 -7.67 -7.18 -4.38
N MET A 250 -7.51 -8.21 -5.23
CA MET A 250 -7.83 -9.59 -4.87
C MET A 250 -6.77 -10.16 -3.94
N MET A 251 -5.50 -9.83 -4.15
CA MET A 251 -4.42 -10.19 -3.23
C MET A 251 -4.67 -9.65 -1.82
N HIS A 252 -5.10 -8.38 -1.69
CA HIS A 252 -5.50 -7.81 -0.40
C HIS A 252 -6.66 -8.56 0.24
N LYS A 253 -7.65 -9.01 -0.55
CA LYS A 253 -8.74 -9.81 -0.01
C LYS A 253 -8.29 -11.20 0.46
N LEU A 254 -7.32 -11.81 -0.21
CA LEU A 254 -6.70 -13.04 0.29
C LEU A 254 -5.87 -12.78 1.55
N ALA A 255 -5.13 -11.68 1.62
CA ALA A 255 -4.42 -11.29 2.83
C ALA A 255 -5.39 -11.10 4.01
N ALA A 256 -6.54 -10.46 3.80
CA ALA A 256 -7.59 -10.30 4.81
C ALA A 256 -8.14 -11.61 5.36
N VAL A 257 -8.29 -12.61 4.48
CA VAL A 257 -8.74 -13.95 4.88
C VAL A 257 -7.68 -14.64 5.76
N GLN A 258 -6.39 -14.32 5.59
CA GLN A 258 -5.30 -14.93 6.37
C GLN A 258 -5.51 -14.75 7.87
N ASP A 259 -5.86 -13.53 8.30
CA ASP A 259 -6.14 -13.22 9.71
C ASP A 259 -7.28 -14.08 10.28
N LYS A 260 -8.28 -14.40 9.45
CA LYS A 260 -9.40 -15.27 9.84
C LYS A 260 -8.96 -16.73 9.96
N LEU A 261 -8.03 -17.18 9.12
CA LEU A 261 -7.49 -18.56 9.14
C LEU A 261 -6.62 -18.86 10.35
N ASP A 262 -6.09 -17.83 11.01
CA ASP A 262 -5.31 -18.03 12.22
C ASP A 262 -6.20 -18.42 13.42
N SER A 263 -7.52 -18.30 13.28
CA SER A 263 -8.49 -18.99 14.14
C SER A 263 -8.68 -20.44 13.68
N PRO A 264 -8.26 -21.46 14.47
CA PRO A 264 -8.36 -22.87 14.07
C PRO A 264 -9.80 -23.27 13.72
N GLN A 265 -10.78 -22.74 14.47
CA GLN A 265 -12.18 -23.06 14.25
C GLN A 265 -12.69 -22.58 12.88
N TYR A 266 -12.24 -21.40 12.44
CA TYR A 266 -12.62 -20.90 11.12
C TYR A 266 -11.90 -21.70 10.02
N ALA A 267 -10.60 -21.94 10.17
CA ALA A 267 -9.85 -22.77 9.22
C ALA A 267 -10.44 -24.18 9.04
N ASP A 268 -10.83 -24.84 10.13
CA ASP A 268 -11.45 -26.19 10.10
C ASP A 268 -12.85 -26.19 9.49
N SER A 269 -13.48 -25.02 9.41
CA SER A 269 -14.84 -24.87 8.91
C SER A 269 -14.93 -24.61 7.40
N ILE A 270 -13.83 -24.18 6.77
CA ILE A 270 -13.75 -24.01 5.32
C ILE A 270 -13.59 -25.39 4.67
N THR A 271 -14.73 -26.05 4.46
CA THR A 271 -14.82 -27.36 3.81
C THR A 271 -15.93 -27.35 2.77
N MET A 272 -15.79 -28.16 1.71
CA MET A 272 -16.79 -28.24 0.65
C MET A 272 -18.22 -28.51 1.18
N PRO A 273 -18.45 -29.51 2.07
CA PRO A 273 -19.81 -29.76 2.56
C PRO A 273 -20.41 -28.55 3.28
N ARG A 274 -19.65 -27.90 4.16
CA ARG A 274 -20.16 -26.75 4.91
C ARG A 274 -20.41 -25.53 4.03
N LEU A 275 -19.56 -25.26 3.04
CA LEU A 275 -19.76 -24.18 2.09
C LEU A 275 -21.00 -24.42 1.21
N LEU A 276 -21.21 -25.66 0.76
CA LEU A 276 -22.40 -26.00 -0.02
C LEU A 276 -23.68 -25.91 0.82
N THR A 277 -23.67 -26.35 2.08
CA THR A 277 -24.79 -26.16 3.02
C THR A 277 -25.06 -24.67 3.23
N PHE A 278 -24.03 -23.87 3.50
CA PHE A 278 -24.16 -22.42 3.67
C PHE A 278 -24.80 -21.75 2.44
N LEU A 279 -24.36 -22.10 1.23
CA LEU A 279 -24.93 -21.56 -0.01
C LEU A 279 -26.38 -22.02 -0.25
N ALA A 280 -26.73 -23.25 0.16
CA ALA A 280 -28.10 -23.73 0.08
C ALA A 280 -29.04 -22.98 1.04
N ASP A 281 -28.55 -22.67 2.25
CA ASP A 281 -29.30 -21.92 3.27
C ASP A 281 -29.37 -20.42 2.96
N ASN A 282 -28.44 -19.91 2.14
CA ASN A 282 -28.35 -18.49 1.78
C ASN A 282 -28.44 -18.29 0.25
N PRO A 283 -29.61 -18.55 -0.39
CA PRO A 283 -29.76 -18.52 -1.85
C PRO A 283 -29.62 -17.13 -2.49
N HIS A 284 -29.53 -16.07 -1.69
CA HIS A 284 -29.25 -14.71 -2.14
C HIS A 284 -27.76 -14.48 -2.42
N ILE A 285 -26.89 -15.39 -1.98
CA ILE A 285 -25.45 -15.38 -2.25
C ILE A 285 -25.21 -16.12 -3.56
N ASP A 286 -24.99 -15.34 -4.62
CA ASP A 286 -24.90 -15.85 -5.99
C ASP A 286 -23.50 -16.41 -6.32
N VAL A 287 -23.06 -17.48 -5.65
CA VAL A 287 -21.81 -18.16 -6.01
C VAL A 287 -22.10 -19.24 -7.07
N PRO A 288 -21.43 -19.23 -8.24
CA PRO A 288 -21.63 -20.23 -9.27
C PRO A 288 -21.28 -21.64 -8.79
N LEU A 289 -22.15 -22.60 -9.11
CA LEU A 289 -21.96 -24.01 -8.79
C LEU A 289 -22.02 -24.84 -10.07
N ASP A 290 -21.01 -25.67 -10.31
CA ASP A 290 -21.07 -26.72 -11.32
C ASP A 290 -21.82 -27.93 -10.75
N ARG A 291 -22.97 -28.24 -11.35
CA ARG A 291 -23.85 -29.36 -10.98
C ARG A 291 -23.86 -30.49 -12.01
N SER A 292 -22.90 -30.50 -12.94
CA SER A 292 -22.82 -31.55 -13.98
C SER A 292 -22.36 -32.91 -13.45
N GLY A 293 -21.72 -32.94 -12.27
CA GLY A 293 -21.23 -34.14 -11.60
C GLY A 293 -22.17 -34.71 -10.53
N ALA A 294 -21.73 -35.77 -9.85
CA ALA A 294 -22.47 -36.40 -8.75
C ALA A 294 -22.55 -35.50 -7.50
N GLU A 295 -21.52 -34.68 -7.26
CA GLU A 295 -21.47 -33.71 -6.17
C GLU A 295 -21.31 -32.29 -6.75
N PRO A 296 -22.07 -31.29 -6.27
CA PRO A 296 -21.90 -29.90 -6.68
C PRO A 296 -20.51 -29.39 -6.33
N ARG A 297 -19.88 -28.67 -7.26
CA ARG A 297 -18.58 -28.03 -7.05
C ARG A 297 -18.72 -26.52 -7.16
N LEU A 298 -17.83 -25.79 -6.49
CA LEU A 298 -17.72 -24.36 -6.71
C LEU A 298 -17.23 -24.13 -8.14
N GLN A 299 -17.73 -23.09 -8.81
CA GLN A 299 -17.28 -22.73 -10.15
C GLN A 299 -16.71 -21.31 -10.13
N TYR A 300 -15.50 -21.17 -10.65
CA TYR A 300 -14.95 -19.85 -10.92
C TYR A 300 -15.51 -19.29 -12.24
N ASP A 301 -16.01 -18.06 -12.19
CA ASP A 301 -16.35 -17.26 -13.36
C ASP A 301 -15.48 -15.99 -13.38
N ALA A 302 -14.65 -15.86 -14.42
CA ALA A 302 -13.74 -14.74 -14.61
C ALA A 302 -14.44 -13.43 -15.04
N SER A 303 -15.76 -13.45 -15.28
CA SER A 303 -16.50 -12.25 -15.66
C SER A 303 -16.39 -11.16 -14.59
N PRO A 304 -16.35 -9.86 -14.97
CA PRO A 304 -16.18 -8.77 -14.02
C PRO A 304 -17.17 -8.76 -12.84
N GLN A 305 -18.38 -9.28 -13.06
CA GLN A 305 -19.46 -9.38 -12.09
C GLN A 305 -19.22 -10.48 -11.05
N HIS A 306 -18.69 -11.63 -11.51
CA HIS A 306 -18.62 -12.86 -10.70
C HIS A 306 -17.23 -13.18 -10.17
N ARG A 307 -16.16 -12.62 -10.75
CA ARG A 307 -14.75 -12.92 -10.41
C ARG A 307 -14.33 -12.72 -8.95
N TRP A 308 -15.16 -12.03 -8.16
CA TRP A 308 -14.93 -11.77 -6.73
C TRP A 308 -15.70 -12.72 -5.80
N GLN A 309 -16.64 -13.51 -6.30
CA GLN A 309 -17.65 -14.16 -5.46
C GLN A 309 -17.04 -15.22 -4.54
N LEU A 310 -16.08 -16.01 -5.02
CA LEU A 310 -15.38 -17.00 -4.18
C LEU A 310 -14.52 -16.34 -3.09
N LEU A 311 -13.87 -15.22 -3.39
CA LEU A 311 -13.12 -14.43 -2.40
C LEU A 311 -14.06 -13.81 -1.36
N LYS A 312 -15.18 -13.23 -1.82
CA LYS A 312 -16.20 -12.65 -0.94
C LYS A 312 -16.88 -13.69 -0.07
N LEU A 313 -17.06 -14.91 -0.58
CA LEU A 313 -17.51 -16.04 0.22
C LEU A 313 -16.55 -16.19 1.40
N LEU A 314 -15.27 -16.44 1.16
CA LEU A 314 -14.32 -16.60 2.29
C LEU A 314 -14.24 -15.37 3.21
N ASP A 315 -14.25 -14.16 2.66
CA ASP A 315 -14.17 -12.94 3.46
C ASP A 315 -15.47 -12.60 4.22
N ASP A 316 -16.58 -13.31 4.02
CA ASP A 316 -17.83 -12.93 4.68
C ASP A 316 -17.79 -13.23 6.20
N ASP A 317 -18.04 -12.20 7.01
CA ASP A 317 -18.16 -12.36 8.47
C ASP A 317 -19.35 -13.25 8.83
N TYR A 318 -20.38 -13.32 7.96
CA TYR A 318 -21.49 -14.26 8.12
C TYR A 318 -21.03 -15.72 8.06
N LEU A 319 -20.02 -16.04 7.23
CA LEU A 319 -19.44 -17.38 7.19
C LEU A 319 -18.72 -17.70 8.50
N HIS A 320 -18.06 -16.74 9.14
CA HIS A 320 -17.51 -16.97 10.47
C HIS A 320 -18.60 -17.35 11.48
N SER A 321 -19.71 -16.60 11.54
CA SER A 321 -20.80 -16.85 12.50
C SER A 321 -21.51 -18.20 12.25
N GLN A 322 -21.94 -18.46 11.01
CA GLN A 322 -22.73 -19.65 10.68
C GLN A 322 -21.88 -20.93 10.62
N LEU A 323 -20.63 -20.87 10.14
CA LEU A 323 -19.79 -22.06 10.06
C LEU A 323 -19.15 -22.47 11.39
N THR A 324 -18.99 -21.52 12.31
CA THR A 324 -18.40 -21.77 13.62
C THR A 324 -19.44 -21.88 14.74
N GLU A 325 -20.73 -21.75 14.41
CA GLU A 325 -21.86 -21.71 15.37
C GLU A 325 -21.70 -20.63 16.45
N ARG A 326 -20.84 -19.63 16.22
CA ARG A 326 -20.63 -18.50 17.13
C ARG A 326 -21.61 -17.40 16.77
N ASN A 327 -22.67 -17.27 17.56
CA ASN A 327 -23.55 -16.11 17.55
C ASN A 327 -22.77 -14.86 17.98
N TYR A 328 -22.08 -14.20 17.05
CA TYR A 328 -21.71 -12.82 17.24
C TYR A 328 -22.98 -11.99 17.10
N GLU A 329 -23.47 -11.43 18.21
CA GLU A 329 -24.38 -10.28 18.16
C GLU A 329 -23.64 -9.17 17.40
N ALA A 330 -23.92 -9.03 16.11
CA ALA A 330 -23.39 -7.98 15.26
C ALA A 330 -23.94 -6.62 15.71
N THR A 331 -23.41 -6.08 16.80
CA THR A 331 -23.63 -4.71 17.27
C THR A 331 -22.75 -3.76 16.47
N SER A 332 -23.09 -3.56 15.21
CA SER A 332 -22.52 -2.46 14.42
C SER A 332 -23.48 -2.00 13.33
N LYS A 333 -24.64 -1.55 13.78
CA LYS A 333 -25.31 -0.39 13.17
C LYS A 333 -25.37 0.69 14.24
N THR A 334 -24.31 1.50 14.33
CA THR A 334 -24.47 2.85 14.87
C THR A 334 -25.24 3.61 13.80
N GLU A 335 -26.54 3.76 14.00
CA GLU A 335 -27.33 4.76 13.28
C GLU A 335 -26.67 6.13 13.52
N VAL A 336 -26.42 6.85 12.43
CA VAL A 336 -26.20 8.30 12.45
C VAL A 336 -27.55 8.98 12.31
#